data_AF-A0A934K1T1-F1
#
_entry.id   AF-A0A934K1T1-F1
#
_cell.length_a   1.000
_cell.length_b   1.000
_cell.length_c   1.000
_cell.angle_alpha   90.00
_cell.angle_beta   90.00
_cell.angle_gamma   90.00
#
_symmetry.space_group_name_H-M   'P 1'
#
loop_
_entity.id
_entity.type
_entity.pdbx_description
1 polymer ?
#
loop_
_entity_poly.entity_id
_entity_poly.type
_entity_poly.pdbx_seq_one_letter_code
_entity_poly.pdbx_strand_id
1 'polypeptide(L)'
;MVLAVGALCGVAGLLVLFAPQTVAVSLFGDRLQVGGMALREVSPPSAPLRRFAGDASYVLAERGHGTARAAAAWTSAGVQSHGLCTLQPQGQLLVEECSFVIGVQHLTSVDILDPASGSAWQRTYSDGTRVTIAVAPNGAAAPIPFPVGR
;
A
#
# COMPACT_ATOMS: atom_id res chain seq x y z
N MET A 1 -21.90 -44.67 35.01
CA MET A 1 -21.68 -44.07 33.67
C MET A 1 -21.98 -42.58 33.78
N VAL A 2 -20.98 -41.73 34.02
CA VAL A 2 -21.01 -40.28 33.73
C VAL A 2 -19.56 -39.89 33.40
N LEU A 3 -19.31 -39.55 32.13
CA LEU A 3 -18.04 -38.99 31.66
C LEU A 3 -17.94 -37.52 32.12
N ALA A 4 -16.85 -37.16 32.79
CA ALA A 4 -16.45 -35.78 32.97
C ALA A 4 -15.34 -35.46 31.96
N VAL A 5 -15.74 -34.97 30.78
CA VAL A 5 -14.85 -34.31 29.82
C VAL A 5 -14.93 -32.83 30.12
N GLY A 6 -13.80 -32.22 30.46
CA GLY A 6 -13.78 -30.78 30.68
C GLY A 6 -12.42 -30.30 31.16
N ALA A 7 -11.46 -30.17 30.25
CA ALA A 7 -10.31 -29.31 30.45
C ALA A 7 -9.64 -28.95 29.12
N LEU A 8 -9.34 -27.65 28.98
CA LEU A 8 -8.31 -27.04 28.12
C LEU A 8 -8.70 -26.66 26.68
N CYS A 9 -9.61 -25.69 26.55
CA CYS A 9 -9.54 -24.70 25.47
C CYS A 9 -9.01 -23.39 26.07
N GLY A 10 -7.71 -23.14 25.99
CA GLY A 10 -7.14 -21.96 26.65
C GLY A 10 -5.69 -21.62 26.31
N VAL A 11 -5.21 -21.90 25.09
CA VAL A 11 -3.91 -21.38 24.64
C VAL A 11 -3.94 -21.11 23.13
N ALA A 12 -4.73 -20.13 22.68
CA ALA A 12 -4.71 -19.69 21.28
C ALA A 12 -4.79 -18.15 21.11
N GLY A 13 -4.57 -17.39 22.19
CA GLY A 13 -4.79 -15.94 22.19
C GLY A 13 -3.56 -15.05 22.03
N LEU A 14 -2.33 -15.57 22.16
CA LEU A 14 -1.15 -14.71 22.37
C LEU A 14 -0.24 -14.48 21.16
N LEU A 15 -0.43 -15.16 20.02
CA LEU A 15 0.48 -15.03 18.88
C LEU A 15 0.05 -14.00 17.81
N VAL A 16 -1.11 -13.36 17.96
CA VAL A 16 -1.64 -12.42 16.95
C VAL A 16 -1.01 -11.02 17.07
N LEU A 17 -0.35 -10.69 18.20
CA LEU A 17 0.14 -9.34 18.46
C LEU A 17 1.40 -8.93 17.69
N PHE A 18 2.13 -9.88 17.10
CA PHE A 18 3.41 -9.61 16.40
C PHE A 18 3.39 -9.99 14.92
N ALA A 19 2.23 -10.37 14.37
CA ALA A 19 2.14 -10.63 12.94
C ALA A 19 2.31 -9.32 12.17
N PRO A 20 3.17 -9.28 11.12
CA PRO A 20 3.33 -8.09 10.30
C PRO A 20 1.98 -7.70 9.69
N GLN A 21 1.60 -6.44 9.85
CA GLN A 21 0.39 -5.90 9.24
C GLN A 21 0.53 -6.02 7.72
N THR A 22 -0.31 -6.88 7.12
CA THR A 22 -0.35 -7.05 5.67
C THR A 22 -1.54 -6.28 5.14
N VAL A 23 -1.27 -5.26 4.33
CA VAL A 23 -2.31 -4.51 3.61
C VAL A 23 -2.13 -4.80 2.13
N ALA A 24 -3.24 -5.02 1.41
CA ALA A 24 -3.18 -5.26 -0.03
C ALA A 24 -3.33 -3.93 -0.80
N VAL A 25 -2.49 -3.70 -1.79
CA VAL A 25 -2.58 -2.57 -2.73
C VAL A 25 -2.52 -3.09 -4.15
N SER A 26 -3.49 -2.74 -4.99
CA SER A 26 -3.56 -3.30 -6.34
C SER A 26 -4.28 -2.40 -7.32
N LEU A 27 -3.71 -2.35 -8.53
CA LEU A 27 -4.30 -1.69 -9.68
C LEU A 27 -4.89 -2.75 -10.63
N PHE A 28 -6.20 -2.67 -10.84
CA PHE A 28 -6.98 -3.55 -11.70
C PHE A 28 -7.70 -2.72 -12.77
N GLY A 29 -7.09 -2.57 -13.95
CA GLY A 29 -7.70 -1.75 -15.02
C GLY A 29 -8.02 -0.35 -14.51
N ASP A 30 -9.31 0.00 -14.44
CA ASP A 30 -9.85 1.29 -14.00
C ASP A 30 -10.01 1.43 -12.47
N ARG A 31 -9.56 0.47 -11.66
CA ARG A 31 -9.72 0.47 -10.19
C ARG A 31 -8.39 0.40 -9.48
N LEU A 32 -8.22 1.24 -8.47
CA LEU A 32 -7.12 1.18 -7.52
C LEU A 32 -7.70 0.84 -6.15
N GLN A 33 -7.23 -0.25 -5.55
CA GLN A 33 -7.61 -0.65 -4.20
C GLN A 33 -6.40 -0.53 -3.28
N VAL A 34 -6.60 0.11 -2.12
CA VAL A 34 -5.55 0.31 -1.09
C VAL A 34 -6.14 -0.05 0.26
N GLY A 35 -5.90 -1.28 0.72
CA GLY A 35 -6.56 -1.83 1.90
C GLY A 35 -8.08 -1.79 1.73
N GLY A 36 -8.76 -1.08 2.63
CA GLY A 36 -10.21 -0.85 2.57
C GLY A 36 -10.64 0.27 1.61
N MET A 37 -9.71 1.10 1.09
CA MET A 37 -10.04 2.19 0.19
C MET A 37 -10.24 1.70 -1.24
N ALA A 38 -11.29 2.17 -1.89
CA ALA A 38 -11.58 1.92 -3.28
C ALA A 38 -11.58 3.23 -4.08
N LEU A 39 -10.75 3.28 -5.12
CA LEU A 39 -10.68 4.40 -6.04
C LEU A 39 -10.98 3.92 -7.46
N ARG A 40 -11.61 4.78 -8.25
CA ARG A 40 -11.92 4.52 -9.65
C ARG A 40 -11.31 5.59 -10.54
N GLU A 41 -10.81 5.18 -11.69
CA GLU A 41 -10.26 6.09 -12.69
C GLU A 41 -11.36 7.04 -13.20
N VAL A 42 -11.04 8.33 -13.20
CA VAL A 42 -11.89 9.45 -13.65
C VAL A 42 -11.25 10.24 -14.80
N SER A 43 -10.01 9.91 -15.18
CA SER A 43 -9.36 10.46 -16.37
C SER A 43 -9.95 9.88 -17.65
N PRO A 44 -10.06 10.67 -18.74
CA PRO A 44 -10.32 10.11 -20.06
C PRO A 44 -9.12 9.28 -20.54
N PRO A 45 -9.33 8.29 -21.42
CA PRO A 45 -8.25 7.40 -21.90
C PRO A 45 -7.07 8.10 -22.58
N SER A 46 -7.28 9.31 -23.11
CA SER A 46 -6.24 10.13 -23.78
C SER A 46 -5.48 11.05 -22.82
N ALA A 47 -5.80 11.04 -21.52
CA ALA A 47 -5.14 11.92 -20.56
C ALA A 47 -3.67 11.52 -20.40
N PRO A 48 -2.74 12.50 -20.28
CA PRO A 48 -1.33 12.22 -20.03
C PRO A 48 -1.06 11.64 -18.64
N LEU A 49 -2.06 11.68 -17.75
CA LEU A 49 -2.00 11.24 -16.37
C LEU A 49 -3.29 10.49 -16.04
N ARG A 50 -3.16 9.38 -15.31
CA ARG A 50 -4.31 8.64 -14.79
C ARG A 50 -4.71 9.23 -13.46
N ARG A 51 -5.99 9.57 -13.31
CA ARG A 51 -6.56 10.20 -12.11
C ARG A 51 -7.61 9.28 -11.56
N PHE A 52 -7.58 9.03 -10.25
CA PHE A 52 -8.50 8.15 -9.56
C PHE A 52 -9.14 8.90 -8.40
N ALA A 53 -10.43 8.67 -8.18
CA ALA A 53 -11.22 9.28 -7.13
C ALA A 53 -12.13 8.26 -6.44
N GLY A 54 -12.52 8.54 -5.21
CA GLY A 54 -13.32 7.67 -4.35
C GLY A 54 -13.11 8.08 -2.90
N ASP A 55 -12.69 7.13 -2.07
CA ASP A 55 -12.33 7.38 -0.65
C ASP A 55 -11.11 8.32 -0.50
N ALA A 56 -10.31 8.45 -1.56
CA ALA A 56 -9.18 9.35 -1.66
C ALA A 56 -9.05 9.87 -3.10
N SER A 57 -8.15 10.84 -3.31
CA SER A 57 -7.70 11.26 -4.63
C SER A 57 -6.32 10.68 -4.89
N TYR A 58 -6.09 10.13 -6.09
CA TYR A 58 -4.81 9.58 -6.51
C TYR A 58 -4.50 9.96 -7.96
N VAL A 59 -3.26 10.30 -8.25
CA VAL A 59 -2.80 10.62 -9.60
C VAL A 59 -1.56 9.81 -9.89
N LEU A 60 -1.53 9.15 -11.05
CA LEU A 60 -0.41 8.37 -11.55
C LEU A 60 0.11 8.97 -12.86
N ALA A 61 1.39 9.26 -12.85
CA ALA A 61 2.20 9.66 -13.99
C ALA A 61 3.16 8.52 -14.32
N GLU A 62 2.80 7.66 -15.26
CA GLU A 62 3.74 6.70 -15.82
C GLU A 62 4.75 7.45 -16.70
N ARG A 63 6.02 7.14 -16.49
CA ARG A 63 7.13 7.65 -17.27
C ARG A 63 7.73 6.47 -18.02
N GLY A 64 8.34 6.75 -19.17
CA GLY A 64 8.97 5.69 -19.98
C GLY A 64 9.95 4.85 -19.15
N HIS A 65 10.19 3.62 -19.60
CA HIS A 65 11.16 2.69 -18.99
C HIS A 65 10.82 2.26 -17.56
N GLY A 66 9.53 2.06 -17.24
CA GLY A 66 9.11 1.51 -15.94
C GLY A 66 9.25 2.48 -14.76
N THR A 67 9.54 3.75 -15.04
CA THR A 67 9.54 4.80 -14.02
C THR A 67 8.12 5.34 -13.84
N ALA A 68 7.75 5.75 -12.63
CA ALA A 68 6.46 6.39 -12.41
C ALA A 68 6.53 7.39 -11.26
N ARG A 69 5.57 8.30 -11.21
CA ARG A 69 5.30 9.12 -10.03
C ARG A 69 3.83 9.01 -9.69
N ALA A 70 3.52 8.93 -8.40
CA ALA A 70 2.15 9.07 -7.96
C ALA A 70 2.05 10.00 -6.77
N ALA A 71 0.91 10.68 -6.69
CA ALA A 71 0.53 11.47 -5.53
C ALA A 71 -0.86 11.06 -5.08
N ALA A 72 -1.12 11.11 -3.79
CA ALA A 72 -2.45 10.95 -3.25
C ALA A 72 -2.74 11.97 -2.16
N ALA A 73 -4.02 12.28 -2.00
CA ALA A 73 -4.56 13.05 -0.89
C ALA A 73 -5.76 12.31 -0.32
N TRP A 74 -5.86 12.27 1.00
CA TRP A 74 -6.95 11.60 1.72
C TRP A 74 -7.28 12.36 3.00
N THR A 75 -8.42 12.03 3.59
CA THR A 75 -8.80 12.49 4.91
C THR A 75 -9.09 11.28 5.78
N SER A 76 -8.45 11.19 6.94
CA SER A 76 -8.70 10.13 7.93
C SER A 76 -8.98 10.77 9.28
N ALA A 77 -10.08 10.39 9.93
CA ALA A 77 -10.51 10.98 11.21
C ALA A 77 -10.51 12.53 11.22
N GLY A 78 -10.88 13.17 10.10
CA GLY A 78 -10.88 14.63 9.94
C GLY A 78 -9.52 15.26 9.66
N VAL A 79 -8.43 14.48 9.60
CA VAL A 79 -7.09 14.96 9.30
C VAL A 79 -6.79 14.84 7.81
N GLN A 80 -6.55 15.97 7.15
CA GLN A 80 -6.09 16.00 5.77
C GLN A 80 -4.63 15.57 5.69
N SER A 81 -4.34 14.69 4.75
CA SER A 81 -3.02 14.11 4.55
C SER A 81 -2.74 13.92 3.07
N HIS A 82 -1.47 13.88 2.70
CA HIS A 82 -1.06 13.62 1.33
C HIS A 82 0.27 12.88 1.28
N GLY A 83 0.54 12.26 0.13
CA GLY A 83 1.75 11.53 -0.12
C GLY A 83 2.20 11.70 -1.57
N LEU A 84 3.50 11.56 -1.78
CA LEU A 84 4.14 11.57 -3.08
C LEU A 84 5.16 10.44 -3.12
N CYS A 85 5.12 9.64 -4.18
CA CYS A 85 6.08 8.58 -4.41
C CYS A 85 6.68 8.67 -5.81
N THR A 86 7.96 8.32 -5.92
CA THR A 86 8.66 8.13 -7.19
C THR A 86 9.13 6.69 -7.29
N LEU A 87 8.68 6.00 -8.31
CA LEU A 87 9.06 4.63 -8.65
C LEU A 87 10.13 4.63 -9.73
N GLN A 88 11.18 3.85 -9.51
CA GLN A 88 12.27 3.64 -10.46
C GLN A 88 12.69 2.17 -10.47
N PRO A 89 12.99 1.58 -11.65
CA PRO A 89 13.61 0.27 -11.71
C PRO A 89 15.08 0.34 -11.30
N GLN A 90 15.54 -0.64 -10.53
CA GLN A 90 16.92 -0.82 -10.12
C GLN A 90 17.34 -2.27 -10.35
N GLY A 91 17.90 -2.55 -11.53
CA GLY A 91 18.18 -3.91 -11.97
C GLY A 91 16.89 -4.70 -12.18
N GLN A 92 16.70 -5.78 -11.43
CA GLN A 92 15.46 -6.57 -11.45
C GLN A 92 14.43 -6.07 -10.42
N LEU A 93 14.83 -5.16 -9.53
CA LEU A 93 13.97 -4.63 -8.48
C LEU A 93 13.22 -3.40 -8.97
N LEU A 94 12.06 -3.17 -8.37
CA LEU A 94 11.34 -1.91 -8.41
C LEU A 94 11.52 -1.22 -7.06
N VAL A 95 12.01 0.02 -7.09
CA VAL A 95 12.27 0.81 -5.89
C VAL A 95 11.41 2.05 -5.93
N GLU A 96 10.62 2.25 -4.89
CA GLU A 96 9.78 3.42 -4.69
C GLU A 96 10.28 4.22 -3.48
N GLU A 97 10.49 5.52 -3.67
CA GLU A 97 10.78 6.46 -2.59
C GLU A 97 9.56 7.35 -2.35
N CYS A 98 9.10 7.41 -1.10
CA CYS A 98 7.89 8.12 -0.73
C CYS A 98 8.12 9.17 0.35
N SER A 99 7.30 10.21 0.30
CA SER A 99 7.12 11.21 1.36
C SER A 99 5.64 11.35 1.69
N PHE A 100 5.33 11.50 2.97
CA PHE A 100 3.97 11.64 3.49
C PHE A 100 3.90 12.82 4.44
N VAL A 101 2.79 13.55 4.37
CA VAL A 101 2.37 14.53 5.36
C VAL A 101 1.07 14.05 5.96
N ILE A 102 1.08 13.74 7.26
CA ILE A 102 -0.06 13.20 8.02
C ILE A 102 -0.42 14.24 9.09
N GLY A 103 -1.37 15.12 8.78
CA GLY A 103 -1.61 16.31 9.59
C GLY A 103 -0.36 17.19 9.64
N VAL A 104 0.32 17.23 10.79
CA VAL A 104 1.58 18.00 11.00
C VAL A 104 2.84 17.13 10.95
N GLN A 105 2.70 15.82 10.81
CA GLN A 105 3.83 14.88 10.82
C GLN A 105 4.36 14.65 9.41
N HIS A 106 5.68 14.60 9.29
CA HIS A 106 6.37 14.22 8.06
C HIS A 106 6.99 12.84 8.23
N LEU A 107 6.80 11.98 7.24
CA LEU A 107 7.34 10.62 7.22
C LEU A 107 7.85 10.31 5.82
N THR A 108 8.94 9.57 5.70
CA THR A 108 9.40 9.04 4.40
C THR A 108 9.49 7.52 4.44
N SER A 109 9.48 6.90 3.27
CA SER A 109 9.75 5.47 3.14
C SER A 109 10.52 5.13 1.88
N VAL A 110 11.19 3.98 1.93
CA VAL A 110 11.73 3.28 0.78
C VAL A 110 11.03 1.92 0.68
N ASP A 111 10.54 1.64 -0.51
CA ASP A 111 9.72 0.50 -0.83
C ASP A 111 10.42 -0.32 -1.90
N ILE A 112 10.60 -1.61 -1.66
CA ILE A 112 11.28 -2.51 -2.59
C ILE A 112 10.32 -3.62 -2.98
N LEU A 113 10.08 -3.77 -4.28
CA LEU A 113 9.39 -4.90 -4.85
C LEU A 113 10.37 -5.67 -5.73
N ASP A 114 10.54 -6.95 -5.43
CA ASP A 114 11.18 -7.91 -6.31
C ASP A 114 10.09 -8.69 -7.04
N PRO A 115 9.86 -8.44 -8.35
CA PRO A 115 8.82 -9.13 -9.11
C PRO A 115 9.00 -10.65 -9.14
N ALA A 116 10.20 -11.18 -8.89
CA ALA A 116 10.51 -12.60 -8.94
C ALA A 116 10.22 -13.34 -7.62
N SER A 117 10.36 -12.70 -6.46
CA SER A 117 10.19 -13.35 -5.14
C SER A 117 8.77 -13.24 -4.56
N GLY A 118 7.89 -12.49 -5.23
CA GLY A 118 6.50 -12.40 -4.86
C GLY A 118 5.96 -11.01 -5.11
N SER A 119 4.67 -10.92 -5.40
CA SER A 119 3.99 -9.66 -5.68
C SER A 119 3.75 -8.91 -4.36
N ALA A 120 4.79 -8.44 -3.67
CA ALA A 120 4.64 -7.66 -2.45
C ALA A 120 5.76 -6.63 -2.27
N TRP A 121 5.39 -5.40 -1.95
CA TRP A 121 6.35 -4.36 -1.56
C TRP A 121 6.82 -4.58 -0.13
N GLN A 122 8.11 -4.37 0.08
CA GLN A 122 8.74 -4.27 1.38
C GLN A 122 8.97 -2.79 1.66
N ARG A 123 8.09 -2.18 2.45
CA ARG A 123 8.20 -0.78 2.86
C ARG A 123 9.00 -0.65 4.14
N THR A 124 9.99 0.22 4.13
CA THR A 124 10.73 0.66 5.33
C THR A 124 10.57 2.16 5.50
N TYR A 125 9.98 2.56 6.63
CA TYR A 125 9.83 3.97 6.99
C TYR A 125 11.10 4.54 7.61
N SER A 126 11.22 5.87 7.61
CA SER A 126 12.36 6.59 8.19
C SER A 126 12.54 6.40 9.70
N ASP A 127 11.51 5.94 10.41
CA ASP A 127 11.57 5.60 11.84
C ASP A 127 11.98 4.13 12.09
N GLY A 128 12.29 3.37 11.03
CA GLY A 128 12.68 1.96 11.10
C GLY A 128 11.54 0.96 11.03
N THR A 129 10.26 1.40 11.04
CA THR A 129 9.11 0.49 10.93
C THR A 129 9.06 -0.16 9.55
N ARG A 130 8.74 -1.46 9.51
CA ARG A 130 8.64 -2.25 8.29
C ARG A 130 7.23 -2.78 8.07
N VAL A 131 6.76 -2.71 6.83
CA VAL A 131 5.42 -3.16 6.43
C VAL A 131 5.52 -3.94 5.12
N THR A 132 4.80 -5.05 5.04
CA THR A 132 4.62 -5.80 3.80
C THR A 132 3.32 -5.38 3.15
N ILE A 133 3.39 -4.89 1.91
CA ILE A 133 2.22 -4.46 1.14
C ILE A 133 2.02 -5.44 0.00
N ALA A 134 1.03 -6.32 0.15
CA ALA A 134 0.74 -7.33 -0.86
C ALA A 134 0.15 -6.68 -2.12
N VAL A 135 0.59 -7.15 -3.28
CA VAL A 135 -0.08 -6.91 -4.57
C VAL A 135 -1.00 -8.11 -4.79
N ALA A 136 -2.28 -7.85 -4.91
CA ALA A 136 -3.30 -8.87 -5.05
C ALA A 136 -3.10 -9.69 -6.35
N PRO A 137 -3.56 -10.95 -6.35
CA PRO A 137 -3.48 -11.80 -7.54
C PRO A 137 -4.11 -11.11 -8.75
N ASN A 138 -3.40 -11.12 -9.89
CA ASN A 138 -3.80 -10.48 -11.15
C ASN A 138 -3.84 -8.94 -11.14
N GLY A 139 -3.45 -8.30 -10.04
CA GLY A 139 -3.25 -6.85 -9.97
C GLY A 139 -1.87 -6.44 -10.47
N ALA A 140 -1.76 -5.24 -11.02
CA ALA A 140 -0.47 -4.64 -11.31
C ALA A 140 0.08 -3.92 -10.07
N ALA A 141 1.41 -3.96 -9.91
CA ALA A 141 2.10 -3.10 -8.95
C ALA A 141 2.00 -1.64 -9.42
N ALA A 142 1.65 -0.75 -8.51
CA ALA A 142 1.56 0.68 -8.74
C ALA A 142 2.21 1.43 -7.58
N PRO A 143 2.73 2.65 -7.80
CA PRO A 143 3.24 3.48 -6.72
C PRO A 143 2.21 3.71 -5.60
N ILE A 144 2.64 3.71 -4.32
CA ILE A 144 1.77 3.69 -3.13
C ILE A 144 1.97 4.95 -2.26
N PRO A 145 1.45 6.13 -2.66
CA PRO A 145 1.51 7.40 -1.93
C PRO A 145 0.54 7.48 -0.74
N PHE A 146 0.33 6.36 -0.06
CA PHE A 146 -0.42 6.25 1.19
C PHE A 146 0.48 5.65 2.26
N PRO A 147 0.50 6.14 3.51
CA PRO A 147 1.35 5.62 4.58
C PRO A 147 0.77 4.32 5.16
N VAL A 148 0.74 3.27 4.35
CA VAL A 148 0.19 1.95 4.71
C VAL A 148 0.84 1.39 5.98
N GLY A 149 0.01 0.96 6.94
CA GLY A 149 0.47 0.48 8.26
C GLY A 149 0.72 1.60 9.28
N ARG A 150 0.21 2.82 9.03
CA ARG A 150 0.23 3.98 9.94
C ARG A 150 -1.17 4.45 10.28
#